data_AF-A0A3R9NJK5-F1
#
_entry.id   AF-A0A3R9NJK5-F1
#
_cell.length_a   1.000
_cell.length_b   1.000
_cell.length_c   1.000
_cell.angle_alpha   90.00
_cell.angle_beta   90.00
_cell.angle_gamma   90.00
#
_symmetry.space_group_name_H-M   'P 1'
#
loop_
_entity.id
_entity.type
_entity.pdbx_description
1 polymer ?
#
loop_
_entity_poly.entity_id
_entity_poly.type
_entity_poly.pdbx_seq_one_letter_code
_entity_poly.pdbx_strand_id
1 'polypeptide(L)'
;MMPLLQRSRSKSNRRRKVQRYRLWLVVCRVLPYFALRANPPVKMDKTEFWELIESAKTRAKGNQNLQEQLLISSLAKRSPEQIIEFECILREYLIAADDFGILAAQKIIDGYVTDDSYLYFRCWLIGEGQQVYQNALRAPDTLAAVVEEAYLDFEALLVVADSAFEECIGQEAEAGSSPRDIALARGLDYDSGSETKGEDWTENQLPKLLPKLWKKFGAA
;
A
#
# COMPACT_ATOMS: atom_id res chain seq x y z
N MET A 1 61.24 -58.76 21.23
CA MET A 1 60.08 -57.85 21.34
C MET A 1 59.13 -58.21 20.19
N MET A 2 58.15 -59.07 20.45
CA MET A 2 57.31 -59.69 19.41
C MET A 2 56.13 -58.80 19.02
N PRO A 3 55.78 -58.72 17.72
CA PRO A 3 54.45 -58.30 17.27
C PRO A 3 53.64 -59.50 16.77
N LEU A 4 52.44 -59.69 17.33
CA LEU A 4 51.36 -60.54 16.80
C LEU A 4 50.77 -59.81 15.57
N LEU A 5 50.81 -60.36 14.36
CA LEU A 5 49.84 -61.33 13.79
C LEU A 5 48.39 -60.83 13.91
N GLN A 6 47.53 -60.82 12.88
CA GLN A 6 47.62 -61.13 11.46
C GLN A 6 46.19 -60.92 10.89
N ARG A 7 46.07 -60.48 9.62
CA ARG A 7 45.04 -60.86 8.62
C ARG A 7 43.55 -60.56 8.96
N SER A 8 42.65 -60.31 8.03
CA SER A 8 42.44 -60.94 6.72
C SER A 8 41.51 -60.10 5.83
N ARG A 9 41.61 -60.33 4.52
CA ARG A 9 40.75 -59.79 3.44
C ARG A 9 39.42 -60.53 3.37
N SER A 10 38.33 -59.88 2.94
CA SER A 10 37.35 -60.48 2.01
C SER A 10 36.35 -59.46 1.43
N LYS A 11 35.83 -59.78 0.25
CA LYS A 11 35.09 -58.97 -0.73
C LYS A 11 33.59 -58.83 -0.43
N SER A 12 33.00 -57.80 -1.07
CA SER A 12 31.63 -57.72 -1.61
C SER A 12 30.42 -57.82 -0.66
N ASN A 13 29.61 -56.76 -0.61
CA ASN A 13 28.14 -56.91 -0.63
C ASN A 13 27.41 -55.64 -1.09
N ARG A 14 27.25 -55.49 -2.41
CA ARG A 14 26.15 -54.70 -3.01
C ARG A 14 24.86 -55.53 -2.86
N ARG A 15 23.76 -54.88 -2.44
CA ARG A 15 22.35 -55.34 -2.40
C ARG A 15 21.92 -56.19 -1.20
N ARG A 16 21.17 -55.56 -0.29
CA ARG A 16 20.07 -56.03 0.61
C ARG A 16 19.86 -54.85 1.58
N LYS A 17 18.75 -54.12 1.64
CA LYS A 17 17.36 -54.55 1.76
C LYS A 17 16.43 -53.50 1.15
N VAL A 18 15.68 -53.93 0.13
CA VAL A 18 14.38 -53.36 -0.22
C VAL A 18 13.34 -54.09 0.66
N GLN A 19 12.28 -53.37 1.01
CA GLN A 19 11.08 -53.81 1.74
C GLN A 19 11.15 -53.87 3.29
N ARG A 20 10.48 -52.89 3.91
CA ARG A 20 9.43 -53.02 4.95
C ARG A 20 9.56 -51.98 6.07
N TYR A 21 9.14 -50.75 5.80
CA TYR A 21 8.45 -49.89 6.77
C TYR A 21 7.47 -49.04 5.94
N ARG A 22 6.35 -49.62 5.47
CA ARG A 22 5.02 -49.39 6.05
C ARG A 22 4.86 -47.98 6.65
N LEU A 23 4.56 -47.04 5.75
CA LEU A 23 3.35 -46.24 5.79
C LEU A 23 3.05 -45.57 7.15
N TRP A 24 3.83 -44.55 7.48
CA TRP A 24 3.25 -43.36 8.08
C TRP A 24 3.02 -42.37 6.95
N LEU A 25 1.85 -42.50 6.30
CA LEU A 25 1.20 -41.36 5.67
C LEU A 25 0.95 -40.35 6.81
N VAL A 26 1.94 -39.49 7.09
CA VAL A 26 1.61 -38.18 7.64
C VAL A 26 0.87 -37.50 6.51
N VAL A 27 -0.44 -37.58 6.59
CA VAL A 27 -1.36 -36.73 5.87
C VAL A 27 -1.03 -35.31 6.36
N CYS A 28 0.00 -34.68 5.77
CA CYS A 28 0.02 -33.24 5.62
C CYS A 28 -1.12 -32.93 4.67
N ARG A 29 -2.34 -32.94 5.22
CA ARG A 29 -3.44 -32.18 4.67
C ARG A 29 -2.87 -30.78 4.51
N VAL A 30 -2.72 -30.36 3.26
CA VAL A 30 -2.83 -28.96 2.87
C VAL A 30 -4.19 -28.53 3.42
N LEU A 31 -4.18 -28.07 4.67
CA LEU A 31 -5.31 -27.33 5.19
C LEU A 31 -5.20 -25.98 4.49
N PRO A 32 -6.19 -25.56 3.70
CA PRO A 32 -6.22 -24.18 3.28
C PRO A 32 -6.17 -23.32 4.55
N TYR A 33 -5.43 -22.22 4.50
CA TYR A 33 -5.30 -21.22 5.57
C TYR A 33 -6.65 -20.71 6.13
N PHE A 34 -7.78 -21.14 5.54
CA PHE A 34 -9.15 -20.74 5.85
C PHE A 34 -9.83 -21.46 7.02
N ALA A 35 -9.23 -22.45 7.67
CA ALA A 35 -9.92 -23.20 8.71
C ALA A 35 -9.22 -23.11 10.08
N LEU A 36 -9.37 -21.98 10.79
CA LEU A 36 -9.50 -21.85 12.27
C LEU A 36 -9.40 -20.39 12.76
N ARG A 37 -10.38 -19.54 12.42
CA ARG A 37 -10.80 -18.41 13.28
C ARG A 37 -12.32 -18.31 13.24
N ALA A 38 -12.96 -18.41 14.41
CA ALA A 38 -14.41 -18.43 14.59
C ALA A 38 -15.05 -17.03 14.53
N ASN A 39 -14.69 -16.23 13.53
CA ASN A 39 -15.39 -15.02 13.10
C ASN A 39 -15.01 -14.76 11.64
N PRO A 40 -15.96 -14.39 10.75
CA PRO A 40 -15.58 -13.91 9.43
C PRO A 40 -14.59 -12.75 9.60
N PRO A 41 -13.51 -12.67 8.81
CA PRO A 41 -12.60 -11.54 8.90
C PRO A 41 -13.42 -10.27 8.66
N VAL A 42 -13.45 -9.39 9.67
CA VAL A 42 -14.10 -8.09 9.55
C VAL A 42 -13.29 -7.32 8.53
N LYS A 43 -13.88 -7.09 7.35
CA LYS A 43 -13.30 -6.23 6.32
C LYS A 43 -13.00 -4.87 6.92
N MET A 44 -11.89 -4.27 6.52
CA MET A 44 -11.58 -2.90 6.91
C MET A 44 -12.68 -1.97 6.43
N ASP A 45 -13.12 -1.06 7.30
CA ASP A 45 -14.01 0.02 6.90
C ASP A 45 -13.26 1.36 6.73
N LYS A 46 -13.97 2.38 6.23
CA LYS A 46 -13.39 3.71 6.00
C LYS A 46 -12.93 4.40 7.29
N THR A 47 -13.55 4.09 8.43
CA THR A 47 -13.15 4.66 9.72
C THR A 47 -11.79 4.09 10.12
N GLU A 48 -11.64 2.77 10.07
CA GLU A 48 -10.37 2.10 10.36
C GLU A 48 -9.25 2.53 9.41
N PHE A 49 -9.55 2.72 8.13
CA PHE A 49 -8.60 3.26 7.14
C PHE A 49 -8.04 4.61 7.60
N TRP A 50 -8.91 5.57 7.92
CA TRP A 50 -8.48 6.90 8.36
C TRP A 50 -7.77 6.86 9.71
N GLU A 51 -8.18 6.00 10.65
CA GLU A 51 -7.47 5.82 11.91
C GLU A 51 -6.03 5.34 11.72
N LEU A 52 -5.78 4.44 10.75
CA LEU A 52 -4.42 4.00 10.40
C LEU A 52 -3.58 5.15 9.83
N ILE A 53 -4.13 5.91 8.90
CA ILE A 53 -3.47 7.07 8.28
C ILE A 53 -3.12 8.11 9.36
N GLU A 54 -4.07 8.50 10.20
CA GLU A 54 -3.87 9.50 11.27
C GLU A 54 -2.85 9.04 12.32
N SER A 55 -2.91 7.77 12.71
CA SER A 55 -1.95 7.17 13.65
C SER A 55 -0.53 7.20 13.08
N ALA A 56 -0.36 6.83 11.81
CA ALA A 56 0.93 6.87 11.14
C ALA A 56 1.44 8.31 10.98
N LYS A 57 0.61 9.23 10.48
CA LYS A 57 0.92 10.66 10.33
C LYS A 57 1.40 11.28 11.65
N THR A 58 0.63 11.07 12.73
CA THR A 58 0.92 11.65 14.05
C THR A 58 2.27 11.19 14.58
N ARG A 59 2.59 9.90 14.41
CA ARG A 59 3.85 9.31 14.87
C ARG A 59 5.03 9.69 13.97
N ALA A 60 4.78 9.85 12.67
CA ALA A 60 5.76 10.24 11.67
C ALA A 60 6.23 11.69 11.83
N LYS A 61 5.38 12.59 12.34
CA LYS A 61 5.70 14.01 12.58
C LYS A 61 6.30 14.70 11.34
N GLY A 62 5.70 14.46 10.17
CA GLY A 62 6.14 15.00 8.89
C GLY A 62 7.23 14.19 8.18
N ASN A 63 7.74 13.10 8.75
CA ASN A 63 8.66 12.19 8.06
C ASN A 63 7.89 11.13 7.27
N GLN A 64 7.78 11.31 5.95
CA GLN A 64 6.98 10.43 5.09
C GLN A 64 7.52 9.00 5.01
N ASN A 65 8.85 8.81 4.97
CA ASN A 65 9.45 7.47 5.02
C ASN A 65 9.08 6.73 6.30
N LEU A 66 9.00 7.45 7.43
CA LEU A 66 8.53 6.87 8.69
C LEU A 66 7.02 6.60 8.63
N GLN A 67 6.22 7.47 8.03
CA GLN A 67 4.78 7.24 7.86
C GLN A 67 4.49 5.98 7.06
N GLU A 68 5.17 5.79 5.92
CA GLU A 68 5.15 4.58 5.11
C GLU A 68 5.45 3.33 5.94
N GLN A 69 6.62 3.30 6.61
CA GLN A 69 7.04 2.16 7.43
C GLN A 69 6.04 1.82 8.54
N LEU A 70 5.43 2.85 9.15
CA LEU A 70 4.43 2.68 10.20
C LEU A 70 3.11 2.11 9.65
N LEU A 71 2.70 2.52 8.45
CA LEU A 71 1.54 1.96 7.78
C LEU A 71 1.77 0.49 7.42
N ILE A 72 2.89 0.17 6.77
CA ILE A 72 3.28 -1.21 6.41
C ILE A 72 3.27 -2.09 7.67
N SER A 73 4.00 -1.68 8.71
CA SER A 73 4.11 -2.42 9.97
C SER A 73 2.77 -2.63 10.70
N SER A 74 1.81 -1.73 10.49
CA SER A 74 0.48 -1.81 11.12
C SER A 74 -0.46 -2.70 10.31
N LEU A 75 -0.38 -2.62 8.98
CA LEU A 75 -1.15 -3.43 8.05
C LEU A 75 -0.69 -4.89 8.04
N ALA A 76 0.61 -5.17 8.12
CA ALA A 76 1.17 -6.54 8.13
C ALA A 76 0.67 -7.39 9.32
N LYS A 77 0.13 -6.75 10.37
CA LYS A 77 -0.47 -7.42 11.55
C LYS A 77 -1.95 -7.75 11.37
N ARG A 78 -2.58 -7.28 10.29
CA ARG A 78 -3.99 -7.50 9.96
C ARG A 78 -4.14 -8.74 9.08
N SER A 79 -5.38 -9.14 8.81
CA SER A 79 -5.62 -10.26 7.88
C SER A 79 -5.38 -9.83 6.42
N PRO A 80 -5.03 -10.76 5.52
CA PRO A 80 -4.88 -10.47 4.09
C PRO A 80 -6.09 -9.74 3.50
N GLU A 81 -7.31 -10.12 3.90
CA GLU A 81 -8.55 -9.48 3.45
C GLU A 81 -8.65 -8.02 3.90
N GLN A 82 -8.17 -7.69 5.09
CA GLN A 82 -8.15 -6.30 5.58
C GLN A 82 -7.11 -5.45 4.83
N ILE A 83 -5.97 -6.03 4.44
CA ILE A 83 -4.94 -5.33 3.67
C ILE A 83 -5.43 -5.07 2.24
N ILE A 84 -6.09 -6.05 1.61
CA ILE A 84 -6.75 -5.88 0.30
C ILE A 84 -7.82 -4.79 0.36
N GLU A 85 -8.60 -4.75 1.44
CA GLU A 85 -9.65 -3.74 1.58
C GLU A 85 -9.07 -2.34 1.85
N PHE A 86 -7.91 -2.23 2.54
CA PHE A 86 -7.17 -0.97 2.64
C PHE A 86 -6.81 -0.42 1.25
N GLU A 87 -6.26 -1.27 0.37
CA GLU A 87 -5.94 -0.87 -1.01
C GLU A 87 -7.20 -0.42 -1.77
N CYS A 88 -8.30 -1.16 -1.65
CA CYS A 88 -9.55 -0.77 -2.30
C CYS A 88 -10.01 0.63 -1.85
N ILE A 89 -10.00 0.88 -0.53
CA ILE A 89 -10.39 2.18 0.04
C ILE A 89 -9.43 3.30 -0.39
N LEU A 90 -8.11 3.02 -0.41
CA LEU A 90 -7.11 3.97 -0.89
C LEU A 90 -7.43 4.42 -2.31
N ARG A 91 -7.71 3.46 -3.21
CA ARG A 91 -8.04 3.76 -4.61
C ARG A 91 -9.35 4.52 -4.77
N GLU A 92 -10.38 4.18 -4.00
CA GLU A 92 -11.62 4.97 -3.98
C GLU A 92 -11.32 6.44 -3.67
N TYR A 93 -10.41 6.71 -2.72
CA TYR A 93 -10.03 8.09 -2.37
C TYR A 93 -9.10 8.73 -3.42
N LEU A 94 -8.22 8.00 -4.09
CA LEU A 94 -7.43 8.53 -5.20
C LEU A 94 -8.32 8.95 -6.37
N ILE A 95 -9.26 8.10 -6.76
CA ILE A 95 -10.27 8.38 -7.79
C ILE A 95 -11.16 9.55 -7.38
N ALA A 96 -11.60 9.58 -6.11
CA ALA A 96 -12.42 10.68 -5.63
C ALA A 96 -11.68 12.03 -5.55
N ALA A 97 -10.35 12.03 -5.45
CA ALA A 97 -9.53 13.24 -5.46
C ALA A 97 -9.14 13.71 -6.88
N ASP A 98 -9.52 12.98 -7.93
CA ASP A 98 -9.37 13.40 -9.32
C ASP A 98 -10.38 14.53 -9.63
N ASP A 99 -9.92 15.76 -9.44
CA ASP A 99 -10.72 16.99 -9.47
C ASP A 99 -9.87 18.17 -9.94
N PHE A 100 -10.39 18.97 -10.87
CA PHE A 100 -9.69 20.12 -11.45
C PHE A 100 -9.32 21.17 -10.40
N GLY A 101 -10.08 21.31 -9.31
CA GLY A 101 -9.73 22.20 -8.20
C GLY A 101 -8.51 21.71 -7.40
N ILE A 102 -8.36 20.40 -7.24
CA ILE A 102 -7.18 19.79 -6.63
C ILE A 102 -5.97 19.93 -7.57
N LEU A 103 -6.18 19.74 -8.88
CA LEU A 103 -5.16 19.93 -9.91
C LEU A 103 -4.68 21.40 -9.96
N ALA A 104 -5.60 22.37 -9.86
CA ALA A 104 -5.28 23.79 -9.72
C ALA A 104 -4.43 24.07 -8.48
N ALA A 105 -4.76 23.44 -7.34
CA ALA A 105 -4.01 23.63 -6.13
C ALA A 105 -2.57 23.15 -6.29
N GLN A 106 -2.35 21.94 -6.84
CA GLN A 106 -1.02 21.44 -7.13
C GLN A 106 -0.27 22.37 -8.10
N LYS A 107 -0.91 22.79 -9.20
CA LYS A 107 -0.29 23.69 -10.19
C LYS A 107 0.23 24.98 -9.54
N ILE A 108 -0.51 25.55 -8.58
CA ILE A 108 -0.08 26.76 -7.87
C ILE A 108 1.05 26.47 -6.87
N ILE A 109 1.00 25.35 -6.15
CA ILE A 109 1.99 24.99 -5.13
C ILE A 109 3.32 24.60 -5.77
N ASP A 110 3.29 23.71 -6.76
CA ASP A 110 4.49 23.10 -7.37
C ASP A 110 4.95 23.84 -8.65
N GLY A 111 4.08 24.67 -9.24
CA GLY A 111 4.34 25.40 -10.49
C GLY A 111 4.14 24.56 -11.77
N TYR A 112 4.04 23.23 -11.64
CA TYR A 112 3.81 22.31 -12.75
C TYR A 112 2.91 21.15 -12.32
N VAL A 113 2.36 20.44 -13.31
CA VAL A 113 1.59 19.20 -13.11
C VAL A 113 1.93 18.24 -14.25
N THR A 114 2.21 17.00 -13.89
CA THR A 114 2.27 15.80 -14.75
C THR A 114 1.36 14.73 -14.17
N ASP A 115 1.00 13.72 -14.96
CA ASP A 115 0.14 12.60 -14.52
C ASP A 115 0.67 11.95 -13.22
N ASP A 116 1.96 11.63 -13.17
CA ASP A 116 2.61 11.04 -11.99
C ASP A 116 2.61 11.99 -10.79
N SER A 117 3.00 13.25 -10.99
CA SER A 117 3.05 14.22 -9.89
C SER A 117 1.65 14.46 -9.29
N TYR A 118 0.60 14.42 -10.12
CA TYR A 118 -0.77 14.60 -9.66
C TYR A 118 -1.27 13.39 -8.87
N LEU A 119 -0.90 12.18 -9.29
CA LEU A 119 -1.16 10.98 -8.51
C LEU A 119 -0.45 11.05 -7.14
N TYR A 120 0.81 11.47 -7.10
CA TYR A 120 1.57 11.54 -5.85
C TYR A 120 1.08 12.67 -4.94
N PHE A 121 0.61 13.78 -5.50
CA PHE A 121 -0.05 14.84 -4.75
C PHE A 121 -1.36 14.37 -4.09
N ARG A 122 -2.16 13.56 -4.81
CA ARG A 122 -3.37 12.94 -4.24
C ARG A 122 -3.00 11.92 -3.14
N CYS A 123 -1.90 11.20 -3.29
CA CYS A 123 -1.37 10.34 -2.22
C CYS A 123 -0.97 11.17 -0.99
N TRP A 124 -0.30 12.30 -1.18
CA TRP A 124 0.05 13.23 -0.12
C TRP A 124 -1.21 13.76 0.60
N LEU A 125 -2.24 14.17 -0.13
CA LEU A 125 -3.51 14.62 0.45
C LEU A 125 -4.16 13.56 1.36
N ILE A 126 -4.11 12.29 0.95
CA ILE A 126 -4.58 11.17 1.77
C ILE A 126 -3.66 10.99 2.98
N GLY A 127 -2.34 11.04 2.80
CA GLY A 127 -1.36 10.96 3.88
C GLY A 127 -1.49 12.07 4.93
N GLU A 128 -2.00 13.24 4.55
CA GLU A 128 -2.33 14.34 5.45
C GLU A 128 -3.59 14.08 6.30
N GLY A 129 -4.29 12.98 6.08
CA GLY A 129 -5.38 12.55 6.92
C GLY A 129 -6.75 13.10 6.53
N GLN A 130 -7.78 12.60 7.21
CA GLN A 130 -9.16 12.69 6.73
C GLN A 130 -9.66 14.13 6.64
N GLN A 131 -9.35 14.93 7.65
CA GLN A 131 -9.85 16.28 7.75
C GLN A 131 -9.26 17.19 6.66
N VAL A 132 -7.95 17.07 6.41
CA VAL A 132 -7.27 17.83 5.34
C VAL A 132 -7.82 17.41 3.98
N TYR A 133 -7.88 16.10 3.72
CA TYR A 133 -8.42 15.54 2.49
C TYR A 133 -9.83 16.08 2.20
N GLN A 134 -10.77 15.92 3.15
CA GLN A 134 -12.17 16.35 2.95
C GLN A 134 -12.32 17.87 2.78
N ASN A 135 -11.51 18.67 3.49
CA ASN A 135 -11.55 20.11 3.36
C ASN A 135 -11.01 20.56 2.00
N ALA A 136 -9.95 19.93 1.50
CA ALA A 136 -9.38 20.20 0.19
C ALA A 136 -10.38 19.88 -0.93
N LEU A 137 -11.05 18.73 -0.90
CA LEU A 137 -12.06 18.38 -1.91
C LEU A 137 -13.26 19.35 -1.92
N ARG A 138 -13.60 19.94 -0.76
CA ARG A 138 -14.67 20.95 -0.70
C ARG A 138 -14.22 22.33 -1.14
N ALA A 139 -12.99 22.69 -0.77
CA ALA A 139 -12.41 24.01 -1.00
C ALA A 139 -10.89 23.88 -1.07
N PRO A 140 -10.31 23.70 -2.27
CA PRO A 140 -8.88 23.44 -2.43
C PRO A 140 -7.99 24.55 -1.85
N ASP A 141 -8.49 25.79 -1.82
CA ASP A 141 -7.81 26.96 -1.26
C ASP A 141 -7.57 26.86 0.28
N THR A 142 -8.18 25.88 0.95
CA THR A 142 -7.88 25.55 2.36
C THR A 142 -6.46 25.01 2.55
N LEU A 143 -5.85 24.44 1.52
CA LEU A 143 -4.48 23.92 1.56
C LEU A 143 -3.43 25.00 1.86
N ALA A 144 -3.73 26.29 1.63
CA ALA A 144 -2.84 27.39 2.00
C ALA A 144 -2.52 27.45 3.51
N ALA A 145 -3.35 26.83 4.37
CA ALA A 145 -3.14 26.74 5.81
C ALA A 145 -2.43 25.45 6.26
N VAL A 146 -2.19 24.50 5.34
CA VAL A 146 -1.58 23.19 5.61
C VAL A 146 -0.18 23.11 5.01
N VAL A 147 -0.03 23.59 3.78
CA VAL A 147 1.19 23.49 3.00
C VAL A 147 2.15 24.61 3.36
N GLU A 148 3.35 24.28 3.81
CA GLU A 148 4.39 25.27 4.13
C GLU A 148 5.44 25.43 3.03
N GLU A 149 5.76 24.35 2.32
CA GLU A 149 6.77 24.32 1.26
C GLU A 149 6.17 23.75 -0.04
N ALA A 150 6.81 24.05 -1.17
CA ALA A 150 6.45 23.50 -2.46
C ALA A 150 7.00 22.07 -2.62
N TYR A 151 6.50 21.34 -3.61
CA TYR A 151 6.83 19.94 -3.92
C TYR A 151 6.25 18.97 -2.90
N LEU A 152 5.00 18.58 -3.15
CA LEU A 152 4.24 17.66 -2.29
C LEU A 152 4.00 16.34 -3.00
N ASP A 153 4.67 15.29 -2.52
CA ASP A 153 4.53 13.93 -3.04
C ASP A 153 4.35 12.94 -1.89
N PHE A 154 3.70 11.81 -2.14
CA PHE A 154 3.78 10.64 -1.27
C PHE A 154 3.59 9.36 -2.07
N GLU A 155 4.41 9.18 -3.11
CA GLU A 155 4.35 8.01 -4.02
C GLU A 155 4.31 6.67 -3.25
N ALA A 156 5.11 6.58 -2.18
CA ALA A 156 5.24 5.36 -1.39
C ALA A 156 3.90 4.84 -0.82
N LEU A 157 2.89 5.69 -0.65
CA LEU A 157 1.57 5.25 -0.21
C LEU A 157 0.94 4.20 -1.15
N LEU A 158 1.27 4.24 -2.44
CA LEU A 158 0.76 3.31 -3.46
C LEU A 158 1.23 1.87 -3.27
N VAL A 159 2.37 1.66 -2.57
CA VAL A 159 2.97 0.32 -2.39
C VAL A 159 2.79 -0.22 -0.97
N VAL A 160 2.22 0.56 -0.06
CA VAL A 160 2.06 0.21 1.35
C VAL A 160 1.24 -1.07 1.54
N ALA A 161 0.14 -1.22 0.79
CA ALA A 161 -0.72 -2.39 0.89
C ALA A 161 -0.04 -3.65 0.38
N ASP A 162 0.56 -3.59 -0.81
CA ASP A 162 1.29 -4.72 -1.41
C ASP A 162 2.45 -5.15 -0.52
N SER A 163 3.25 -4.19 -0.02
CA SER A 163 4.37 -4.46 0.90
C SER A 163 3.90 -5.13 2.19
N ALA A 164 2.83 -4.63 2.80
CA ALA A 164 2.27 -5.23 4.01
C ALA A 164 1.67 -6.63 3.75
N PHE A 165 1.09 -6.84 2.57
CA PHE A 165 0.53 -8.12 2.17
C PHE A 165 1.63 -9.16 2.02
N GLU A 166 2.72 -8.83 1.32
CA GLU A 166 3.91 -9.68 1.19
C GLU A 166 4.49 -10.07 2.56
N GLU A 167 4.57 -9.13 3.51
CA GLU A 167 4.98 -9.43 4.89
C GLU A 167 3.98 -10.34 5.64
N CYS A 168 2.68 -10.19 5.37
CA CYS A 168 1.61 -10.94 6.04
C CYS A 168 1.55 -12.41 5.61
N ILE A 169 1.63 -12.68 4.29
CA ILE A 169 1.46 -14.02 3.73
C ILE A 169 2.79 -14.74 3.44
N GLY A 170 3.91 -14.03 3.46
CA GLY A 170 5.23 -14.55 3.08
C GLY A 170 5.38 -14.79 1.57
N GLN A 171 6.37 -15.59 1.17
CA GLN A 171 6.69 -15.86 -0.26
C GLN A 171 5.69 -16.76 -1.00
N GLU A 172 4.51 -17.03 -0.42
CA GLU A 172 3.53 -17.99 -0.94
C GLU A 172 2.38 -17.33 -1.73
N ALA A 173 2.55 -16.07 -2.15
CA ALA A 173 1.55 -15.35 -2.94
C ALA A 173 1.32 -15.99 -4.31
N GLU A 174 0.06 -16.31 -4.65
CA GLU A 174 -0.30 -16.70 -6.01
C GLU A 174 -0.24 -15.46 -6.94
N ALA A 175 0.18 -15.65 -8.20
CA ALA A 175 0.18 -14.55 -9.17
C ALA A 175 -1.24 -13.98 -9.36
N GLY A 176 -1.38 -12.65 -9.36
CA GLY A 176 -2.69 -11.97 -9.46
C GLY A 176 -3.46 -11.88 -8.14
N SER A 177 -2.82 -12.22 -7.01
CA SER A 177 -3.42 -12.09 -5.67
C SER A 177 -2.96 -10.85 -4.90
N SER A 178 -2.16 -9.97 -5.51
CA SER A 178 -1.75 -8.73 -4.85
C SER A 178 -2.96 -7.84 -4.55
N PRO A 179 -2.95 -7.08 -3.45
CA PRO A 179 -3.96 -6.05 -3.19
C PRO A 179 -4.25 -5.18 -4.42
N ARG A 180 -3.20 -4.72 -5.12
CA ARG A 180 -3.29 -3.92 -6.35
C ARG A 180 -4.03 -4.64 -7.48
N ASP A 181 -3.71 -5.91 -7.76
CA ASP A 181 -4.39 -6.71 -8.79
C ASP A 181 -5.87 -6.91 -8.46
N ILE A 182 -6.17 -7.20 -7.19
CA ILE A 182 -7.54 -7.44 -6.72
C ILE A 182 -8.37 -6.16 -6.80
N ALA A 183 -7.80 -5.01 -6.41
CA ALA A 183 -8.49 -3.72 -6.52
C ALA A 183 -8.76 -3.35 -7.98
N LEU A 184 -7.79 -3.58 -8.88
CA LEU A 184 -7.98 -3.39 -10.32
C LEU A 184 -9.09 -4.29 -10.88
N ALA A 185 -9.12 -5.57 -10.50
CA ALA A 185 -10.18 -6.50 -10.90
C ALA A 185 -11.58 -6.10 -10.38
N ARG A 186 -11.65 -5.28 -9.32
CA ARG A 186 -12.89 -4.68 -8.81
C ARG A 186 -13.28 -3.37 -9.51
N GLY A 187 -12.52 -2.94 -10.52
CA GLY A 187 -12.76 -1.70 -11.28
C GLY A 187 -12.25 -0.43 -10.60
N LEU A 188 -11.38 -0.56 -9.59
CA LEU A 188 -10.75 0.57 -8.92
C LEU A 188 -9.43 0.90 -9.64
N ASP A 189 -9.56 1.52 -10.80
CA ASP A 189 -8.44 1.96 -11.62
C ASP A 189 -8.32 3.50 -11.58
N TYR A 190 -7.27 3.99 -10.92
CA TYR A 190 -6.96 5.42 -10.85
C TYR A 190 -6.01 5.89 -11.98
N ASP A 191 -5.44 4.97 -12.76
CA ASP A 191 -4.50 5.26 -13.85
C ASP A 191 -5.27 5.52 -15.16
N SER A 192 -6.34 4.75 -15.41
CA SER A 192 -7.09 4.82 -16.68
C SER A 192 -8.60 4.94 -16.53
N GLY A 193 -9.13 4.83 -15.30
CA GLY A 193 -10.55 4.64 -15.05
C GLY A 193 -11.34 5.86 -14.54
N SER A 194 -10.69 6.98 -14.20
CA SER A 194 -11.38 8.14 -13.62
C SER A 194 -11.52 9.31 -14.59
N GLU A 195 -12.71 9.91 -14.60
CA GLU A 195 -12.95 11.21 -15.21
C GLU A 195 -12.64 12.29 -14.16
N THR A 196 -11.72 13.21 -14.49
CA THR A 196 -11.42 14.36 -13.63
C THR A 196 -12.67 15.20 -13.46
N LYS A 197 -13.10 15.39 -12.21
CA LYS A 197 -14.32 16.10 -11.87
C LYS A 197 -14.11 17.60 -11.76
N GLY A 198 -15.21 18.34 -11.70
CA GLY A 198 -15.22 19.79 -11.53
C GLY A 198 -15.08 20.52 -12.85
N GLU A 199 -14.82 21.83 -12.77
CA GLU A 199 -14.62 22.68 -13.94
C GLU A 199 -13.13 22.84 -14.21
N ASP A 200 -12.72 22.53 -15.44
CA ASP A 200 -11.37 22.82 -15.93
C ASP A 200 -11.12 24.35 -15.96
N TRP A 201 -9.84 24.73 -15.95
CA TRP A 201 -9.41 26.10 -15.80
C TRP A 201 -8.22 26.43 -16.69
N THR A 202 -8.02 27.72 -16.95
CA THR A 202 -6.83 28.26 -17.60
C THR A 202 -5.93 28.93 -16.55
N GLU A 203 -4.62 28.98 -16.77
CA GLU A 203 -3.66 29.46 -15.74
C GLU A 203 -3.98 30.88 -15.23
N ASN A 204 -4.48 31.76 -16.10
CA ASN A 204 -4.93 33.11 -15.79
C ASN A 204 -6.17 33.19 -14.87
N GLN A 205 -6.89 32.08 -14.64
CA GLN A 205 -7.99 32.00 -13.67
C GLN A 205 -7.51 31.61 -12.27
N LEU A 206 -6.34 30.98 -12.12
CA LEU A 206 -5.79 30.49 -10.85
C LEU A 206 -5.75 31.54 -9.73
N PRO A 207 -5.36 32.81 -9.96
CA PRO A 207 -5.36 33.83 -8.90
C PRO A 207 -6.74 34.11 -8.30
N LYS A 208 -7.79 33.94 -9.11
CA LYS A 208 -9.19 34.14 -8.69
C LYS A 208 -9.78 32.85 -8.11
N LEU A 209 -9.41 31.70 -8.65
CA LEU A 209 -9.91 30.39 -8.25
C LEU A 209 -9.43 30.03 -6.84
N LEU A 210 -8.13 30.20 -6.57
CA LEU A 210 -7.47 29.80 -5.32
C LEU A 210 -6.63 30.97 -4.76
N PRO A 211 -7.27 32.05 -4.29
CA PRO A 211 -6.59 33.30 -3.96
C PRO A 211 -5.62 33.19 -2.77
N LYS A 212 -5.87 32.31 -1.79
CA LYS A 212 -4.96 32.14 -0.65
C LYS A 212 -3.71 31.36 -1.07
N LEU A 213 -3.88 30.30 -1.83
CA LEU A 213 -2.76 29.55 -2.40
C LEU A 213 -1.95 30.43 -3.34
N TRP A 214 -2.61 31.19 -4.23
CA TRP A 214 -1.94 32.12 -5.13
C TRP A 214 -1.12 33.17 -4.37
N LYS A 215 -1.68 33.74 -3.30
CA LYS A 215 -0.93 34.69 -2.46
C LYS A 215 0.31 34.04 -1.82
N LYS A 216 0.26 32.74 -1.50
CA LYS A 216 1.36 32.02 -0.83
C LYS A 216 2.43 31.54 -1.81
N PHE A 217 2.04 31.04 -2.99
CA PHE A 217 2.93 30.36 -3.93
C PHE A 217 2.95 30.93 -5.35
N GLY A 218 1.92 31.68 -5.78
CA GLY A 218 1.75 32.16 -7.15
C GLY A 218 2.66 33.31 -7.59
N ALA A 219 3.73 33.60 -6.84
CA ALA A 219 4.71 34.66 -7.14
C ALA A 219 6.03 34.13 -7.72
N ALA A 220 6.07 32.87 -8.18
CA ALA A 220 7.21 32.28 -8.87
C ALA A 220 7.17 32.57 -10.37
#